data_AF-A0A1I7XTV0-F1
#
_entry.id   AF-A0A1I7XTV0-F1
#
_cell.length_a   1.000
_cell.length_b   1.000
_cell.length_c   1.000
_cell.angle_alpha   90.00
_cell.angle_beta   90.00
_cell.angle_gamma   90.00
#
_symmetry.space_group_name_H-M   'P 1'
#
loop_
_entity.id
_entity.type
_entity.pdbx_description
1 polymer ?
#
loop_
_entity_poly.entity_id
_entity_poly.type
_entity_poly.pdbx_seq_one_letter_code
_entity_poly.pdbx_strand_id
1 'polypeptide(L)'
;MRDKEEETDYRIMAEPNLPSVKIRPEWLTECIKSIDSQPKYQQYILFGFDPRTSIYYAEDDLLSRFVDLCLVHFDIISTDEFTSWLKELKTLMQRSKMQIFCRALHVGNIFYFKGKITRLRAIETLKAYINEVETRSADQVFNDGDLWRITDESSISILLNDIIKKNDKLVDKAIKGHMKSVSRLRNMLVESSEKRVDVEMAERMQLPSLKQKSSVIVAIKNTLQMDCPVVFSLFFSIGYVDSCLILICICSYLDSRLKAIFGQDIKCKLSLRRHEPRDILLEYKTKMREQNGKELRLLAVTAIF
;
A
#
# COMPACT_ATOMS: atom_id res chain seq x y z
N MET A 1 7.18 -48.21 45.79
CA MET A 1 7.97 -49.11 44.92
C MET A 1 8.68 -50.11 45.82
N ARG A 2 8.93 -51.33 45.35
CA ARG A 2 9.66 -52.36 46.13
C ARG A 2 11.16 -52.09 45.99
N ASP A 3 11.91 -52.24 47.08
CA ASP A 3 13.37 -52.17 47.03
C ASP A 3 13.89 -53.35 46.18
N LYS A 4 14.79 -53.04 45.25
CA LYS A 4 15.40 -54.03 44.34
C LYS A 4 16.44 -54.83 45.11
N GLU A 5 15.98 -55.83 45.84
CA GLU A 5 16.86 -56.83 46.44
C GLU A 5 17.23 -57.85 45.34
N GLU A 6 18.47 -57.74 44.88
CA GLU A 6 19.21 -58.63 43.96
C GLU A 6 18.75 -58.68 42.49
N GLU A 7 19.73 -58.88 41.58
CA GLU A 7 19.48 -59.09 40.15
C GLU A 7 18.56 -60.31 39.99
N THR A 8 17.31 -60.06 39.62
CA THR A 8 16.34 -61.13 39.43
C THR A 8 16.80 -62.00 38.26
N ASP A 9 17.10 -63.27 38.54
CA ASP A 9 17.43 -64.24 37.51
C ASP A 9 16.17 -64.57 36.69
N TYR A 10 16.10 -64.02 35.48
CA TYR A 10 15.00 -64.24 34.55
C TYR A 10 15.07 -65.57 33.80
N ARG A 11 16.11 -66.40 34.00
CA ARG A 11 16.29 -67.71 33.33
C ARG A 11 15.98 -67.64 31.83
N ILE A 12 16.66 -66.73 31.13
CA ILE A 12 16.44 -66.51 29.69
C ILE A 12 16.80 -67.79 28.94
N MET A 13 15.79 -68.42 28.33
CA MET A 13 15.92 -69.59 27.47
C MET A 13 15.42 -69.21 26.06
N ALA A 14 15.97 -69.86 25.03
CA ALA A 14 15.45 -69.69 23.68
C ALA A 14 14.02 -70.21 23.62
N GLU A 15 13.08 -69.38 23.15
CA GLU A 15 11.67 -69.73 23.05
C GLU A 15 11.47 -70.88 22.04
N PRO A 16 11.19 -72.11 22.49
CA PRO A 16 11.14 -73.27 21.59
C PRO A 16 9.96 -73.22 20.62
N ASN A 17 8.91 -72.46 20.96
CA ASN A 17 7.72 -72.32 20.11
C ASN A 17 7.90 -71.28 18.99
N LEU A 18 8.97 -70.49 19.01
CA LEU A 18 9.25 -69.48 18.00
C LEU A 18 10.40 -69.95 17.07
N PRO A 19 10.14 -70.10 15.76
CA PRO A 19 11.21 -70.42 14.82
C PRO A 19 12.21 -69.28 14.72
N SER A 20 13.47 -69.60 14.44
CA SER A 20 14.51 -68.58 14.24
C SER A 20 14.19 -67.70 13.04
N VAL A 21 14.14 -66.39 13.25
CA VAL A 21 13.92 -65.40 12.19
C VAL A 21 15.23 -65.18 11.43
N LYS A 22 15.26 -65.54 10.14
CA LYS A 22 16.37 -65.19 9.24
C LYS A 22 16.05 -63.89 8.51
N ILE A 23 16.77 -62.83 8.88
CA ILE A 23 16.65 -61.53 8.21
C ILE A 23 17.33 -61.62 6.84
N ARG A 24 16.57 -61.36 5.79
CA ARG A 24 17.09 -61.37 4.43
C ARG A 24 17.83 -60.05 4.13
N PRO A 25 18.95 -60.08 3.38
CA PRO A 25 19.71 -58.87 3.08
C PRO A 25 18.90 -57.85 2.29
N GLU A 26 17.94 -58.29 1.46
CA GLU A 26 17.06 -57.38 0.72
C GLU A 26 16.21 -56.53 1.66
N TRP A 27 15.68 -57.12 2.75
CA TRP A 27 14.92 -56.39 3.77
C TRP A 27 15.78 -55.35 4.48
N LEU A 28 17.05 -55.66 4.74
CA LEU A 28 17.99 -54.68 5.29
C LEU A 28 18.19 -53.51 4.33
N THR A 29 18.35 -53.77 3.03
CA THR A 29 18.52 -52.69 2.04
C THR A 29 17.27 -51.82 1.91
N GLU A 30 16.07 -52.39 2.01
CA GLU A 30 14.81 -51.64 2.00
C GLU A 30 14.65 -50.79 3.27
N CYS A 31 14.94 -51.37 4.45
CA CYS A 31 14.94 -50.64 5.71
C CYS A 31 15.98 -49.50 5.73
N ILE A 32 17.18 -49.74 5.19
CA ILE A 32 18.19 -48.69 5.09
C ILE A 32 17.67 -47.58 4.18
N LYS A 33 17.16 -47.91 2.99
CA LYS A 33 16.60 -46.90 2.06
C LYS A 33 15.43 -46.11 2.66
N SER A 34 14.60 -46.71 3.51
CA SER A 34 13.49 -46.01 4.16
C SER A 34 13.96 -45.11 5.30
N ILE A 35 15.11 -45.39 5.91
CA ILE A 35 15.72 -44.60 6.99
C ILE A 35 16.67 -43.52 6.44
N ASP A 36 17.28 -43.72 5.27
CA ASP A 36 18.32 -42.85 4.68
C ASP A 36 17.82 -41.46 4.25
N SER A 37 16.56 -41.12 4.54
CA SER A 37 16.11 -39.74 4.42
C SER A 37 16.83 -38.90 5.47
N GLN A 38 17.61 -37.91 5.02
CA GLN A 38 18.13 -36.89 5.92
C GLN A 38 16.99 -36.31 6.77
N PRO A 39 17.22 -36.08 8.07
CA PRO A 39 16.19 -35.53 8.92
C PRO A 39 15.77 -34.15 8.40
N LYS A 40 14.46 -33.93 8.31
CA LYS A 40 13.90 -32.78 7.59
C LYS A 40 14.39 -31.41 8.05
N TYR A 41 14.69 -31.26 9.35
CA TYR A 41 15.24 -30.00 9.86
C TYR A 41 16.58 -29.64 9.21
N GLN A 42 17.41 -30.62 8.83
CA GLN A 42 18.67 -30.35 8.11
C GLN A 42 18.39 -29.78 6.71
N GLN A 43 17.37 -30.31 6.03
CA GLN A 43 16.95 -29.78 4.74
C GLN A 43 16.49 -28.34 4.87
N TYR A 44 15.68 -28.01 5.88
CA TYR A 44 15.23 -26.64 6.12
C TYR A 44 16.39 -25.67 6.42
N ILE A 45 17.41 -26.10 7.17
CA ILE A 45 18.61 -25.29 7.38
C ILE A 45 19.32 -24.99 6.05
N LEU A 46 19.41 -25.96 5.13
CA LEU A 46 19.99 -25.76 3.80
C LEU A 46 19.18 -24.75 2.96
N PHE A 47 17.86 -24.70 3.15
CA PHE A 47 17.01 -23.68 2.53
C PHE A 47 17.12 -22.29 3.17
N GLY A 48 17.92 -22.13 4.24
CA GLY A 48 18.18 -20.84 4.89
C GLY A 48 17.27 -20.54 6.07
N PHE A 49 16.61 -21.55 6.66
CA PHE A 49 15.88 -21.37 7.91
C PHE A 49 16.81 -21.39 9.12
N ASP A 50 16.44 -20.62 10.15
CA ASP A 50 17.08 -20.70 11.45
C ASP A 50 16.98 -22.12 12.06
N PRO A 51 18.03 -22.67 12.70
CA PRO A 51 18.01 -24.04 13.23
C PRO A 51 16.87 -24.32 14.19
N ARG A 52 16.50 -23.37 15.05
CA ARG A 52 15.40 -23.56 16.02
C ARG A 52 14.06 -23.64 15.32
N THR A 53 13.87 -22.80 14.31
CA THR A 53 12.66 -22.79 13.49
C THR A 53 12.54 -24.07 12.65
N SER A 54 13.68 -24.54 12.12
CA SER A 54 13.76 -25.78 11.34
C SER A 54 13.36 -27.01 12.15
N ILE A 55 13.85 -27.11 13.39
CA ILE A 55 13.44 -28.19 14.31
C ILE A 55 11.94 -28.10 14.58
N TYR A 56 11.43 -26.90 14.91
CA TYR A 56 9.99 -26.70 15.16
C TYR A 56 9.11 -27.12 13.98
N TYR A 57 9.54 -26.86 12.73
CA TYR A 57 8.80 -27.30 11.55
C TYR A 57 8.90 -28.81 11.29
N ALA A 58 10.04 -29.42 11.61
CA ALA A 58 10.26 -30.84 11.42
C ALA A 58 9.61 -31.73 12.49
N GLU A 59 9.34 -31.19 13.69
CA GLU A 59 8.72 -31.93 14.80
C GLU A 59 7.26 -32.31 14.52
N ASP A 60 6.50 -31.48 13.80
CA ASP A 60 5.10 -31.73 13.44
C ASP A 60 5.00 -32.17 11.98
N ASP A 61 4.56 -33.42 11.75
CA ASP A 61 4.44 -34.01 10.41
C ASP A 61 3.54 -33.20 9.46
N LEU A 62 2.44 -32.62 9.97
CA LEU A 62 1.51 -31.85 9.14
C LEU A 62 2.14 -30.51 8.76
N LEU A 63 2.78 -29.86 9.72
CA LEU A 63 3.49 -28.59 9.49
C LEU A 63 4.69 -28.80 8.57
N SER A 64 5.43 -29.89 8.74
CA SER A 64 6.55 -30.27 7.90
C SER A 64 6.11 -30.47 6.45
N ARG A 65 5.07 -31.29 6.20
CA ARG A 65 4.52 -31.48 4.85
C ARG A 65 4.03 -30.17 4.26
N PHE A 66 3.45 -29.31 5.08
CA PHE A 66 3.02 -27.99 4.65
C PHE A 66 4.21 -27.14 4.19
N VAL A 67 5.30 -27.07 4.98
CA VAL A 67 6.53 -26.37 4.60
C VAL A 67 7.11 -26.97 3.32
N ASP A 68 7.16 -28.30 3.19
CA ASP A 68 7.64 -29.00 1.99
C ASP A 68 6.88 -28.57 0.72
N LEU A 69 5.56 -28.39 0.80
CA LEU A 69 4.74 -27.89 -0.30
C LEU A 69 5.03 -26.41 -0.63
N CYS A 70 5.41 -25.61 0.37
CA CYS A 70 5.76 -24.21 0.19
C CYS A 70 7.13 -24.02 -0.44
N LEU A 71 8.08 -24.91 -0.14
CA LEU A 71 9.47 -24.84 -0.60
C LEU A 71 9.56 -24.80 -2.13
N VAL A 72 8.60 -25.37 -2.85
CA VAL A 72 8.49 -25.30 -4.33
C VAL A 72 8.42 -23.85 -4.84
N HIS A 73 8.07 -22.89 -3.99
CA HIS A 73 7.93 -21.47 -4.35
C HIS A 73 9.00 -20.57 -3.72
N PHE A 74 10.04 -21.13 -3.09
CA PHE A 74 11.08 -20.35 -2.41
C PHE A 74 12.00 -19.58 -3.35
N ASP A 75 12.00 -19.89 -4.66
CA ASP A 75 12.65 -19.06 -5.68
C ASP A 75 12.12 -17.61 -5.70
N ILE A 76 10.92 -17.38 -5.14
CA ILE A 76 10.23 -16.10 -5.13
C ILE A 76 10.21 -15.48 -3.71
N ILE A 77 10.37 -16.29 -2.66
CA ILE A 77 10.07 -15.91 -1.27
C ILE A 77 11.29 -16.14 -0.38
N SER A 78 11.72 -15.10 0.34
CA SER A 78 12.76 -15.26 1.35
C SER A 78 12.27 -16.07 2.57
N THR A 79 13.18 -16.78 3.23
CA THR A 79 12.83 -17.58 4.42
C THR A 79 12.22 -16.71 5.54
N ASP A 80 12.73 -15.50 5.74
CA ASP A 80 12.22 -14.54 6.72
C ASP A 80 10.78 -14.10 6.42
N GLU A 81 10.48 -13.78 5.17
CA GLU A 81 9.13 -13.40 4.77
C GLU A 81 8.16 -14.57 4.89
N PHE A 82 8.60 -15.78 4.53
CA PHE A 82 7.80 -16.99 4.73
C PHE A 82 7.47 -17.22 6.21
N THR A 83 8.47 -17.11 7.10
CA THR A 83 8.22 -17.27 8.54
C THR A 83 7.29 -16.19 9.08
N SER A 84 7.36 -14.96 8.56
CA SER A 84 6.44 -13.87 8.90
C SER A 84 5.00 -14.21 8.51
N TRP A 85 4.80 -14.68 7.27
CA TRP A 85 3.48 -15.13 6.80
C TRP A 85 2.94 -16.32 7.58
N LEU A 86 3.80 -17.27 7.94
CA LEU A 86 3.40 -18.41 8.74
C LEU A 86 2.94 -17.98 10.14
N LYS A 87 3.59 -16.98 10.75
CA LYS A 87 3.15 -16.39 12.03
C LYS A 87 1.80 -15.69 11.91
N GLU A 88 1.55 -14.99 10.80
CA GLU A 88 0.24 -14.39 10.53
C GLU A 88 -0.83 -15.47 10.36
N LEU A 89 -0.56 -16.49 9.56
CA LEU A 89 -1.46 -17.63 9.35
C LEU A 89 -1.80 -18.31 10.68
N LYS A 90 -0.78 -18.62 11.50
CA LYS A 90 -0.96 -19.20 12.83
C LYS A 90 -1.87 -18.33 13.72
N THR A 91 -1.68 -17.02 13.67
CA THR A 91 -2.50 -16.05 14.42
C THR A 91 -3.96 -16.06 13.96
N LEU A 92 -4.20 -16.17 12.65
CA LEU A 92 -5.55 -16.26 12.10
C LEU A 92 -6.22 -17.59 12.47
N MET A 93 -5.48 -18.69 12.40
CA MET A 93 -5.98 -20.02 12.74
C MET A 93 -6.30 -20.19 14.23
N GLN A 94 -5.50 -19.60 15.11
CA GLN A 94 -5.78 -19.59 16.56
C GLN A 94 -7.16 -19.00 16.87
N ARG A 95 -7.66 -18.08 16.03
CA ARG A 95 -8.98 -17.47 16.19
C ARG A 95 -10.11 -18.35 15.65
N SER A 96 -9.86 -19.22 14.67
CA SER A 96 -10.87 -20.03 14.00
C SER A 96 -10.96 -21.49 14.46
N LYS A 97 -10.09 -21.95 15.38
CA LYS A 97 -10.00 -23.35 15.86
C LYS A 97 -9.74 -24.41 14.77
N MET A 98 -9.40 -24.01 13.54
CA MET A 98 -9.15 -24.94 12.44
C MET A 98 -7.69 -25.38 12.37
N GLN A 99 -7.46 -26.57 11.80
CA GLN A 99 -6.12 -27.10 11.49
C GLN A 99 -5.67 -26.67 10.08
N ILE A 100 -4.36 -26.76 9.84
CA ILE A 100 -3.64 -26.10 8.74
C ILE A 100 -4.17 -26.58 7.38
N PHE A 101 -4.70 -25.67 6.55
CA PHE A 101 -5.17 -25.98 5.20
C PHE A 101 -4.20 -25.46 4.12
N CYS A 102 -3.78 -26.33 3.21
CA CYS A 102 -2.90 -26.01 2.08
C CYS A 102 -3.49 -24.99 1.08
N ARG A 103 -4.81 -24.74 1.09
CA ARG A 103 -5.46 -23.82 0.13
C ARG A 103 -5.17 -22.35 0.40
N ALA A 104 -5.06 -21.99 1.68
CA ALA A 104 -4.64 -20.68 2.17
C ALA A 104 -3.27 -20.23 1.59
N LEU A 105 -2.44 -21.20 1.19
CA LEU A 105 -1.08 -20.98 0.72
C LEU A 105 -0.97 -20.27 -0.62
N HIS A 106 -1.87 -20.60 -1.57
CA HIS A 106 -1.81 -20.03 -2.92
C HIS A 106 -1.93 -18.50 -2.92
N VAL A 107 -2.71 -17.97 -1.97
CA VAL A 107 -2.96 -16.52 -1.84
C VAL A 107 -1.71 -15.77 -1.38
N GLY A 108 -1.10 -16.23 -0.28
CA GLY A 108 0.06 -15.58 0.33
C GLY A 108 1.33 -15.79 -0.48
N ASN A 109 1.61 -17.03 -0.91
CA ASN A 109 2.89 -17.37 -1.53
C ASN A 109 2.97 -16.98 -3.01
N ILE A 110 1.87 -17.04 -3.77
CA ILE A 110 1.95 -16.86 -5.23
C ILE A 110 1.54 -15.46 -5.66
N PHE A 111 0.45 -14.90 -5.13
CA PHE A 111 -0.07 -13.63 -5.64
C PHE A 111 0.53 -12.40 -4.95
N TYR A 112 0.73 -12.46 -3.64
CA TYR A 112 1.32 -11.34 -2.90
C TYR A 112 2.78 -11.13 -3.30
N PHE A 113 3.60 -12.18 -3.31
CA PHE A 113 5.02 -12.05 -3.65
C PHE A 113 5.27 -11.75 -5.14
N LYS A 114 4.33 -12.08 -6.02
CA LYS A 114 4.36 -11.59 -7.42
C LYS A 114 3.90 -10.14 -7.56
N GLY A 115 3.59 -9.44 -6.46
CA GLY A 115 3.14 -8.04 -6.45
C GLY A 115 1.74 -7.83 -7.03
N LYS A 116 0.99 -8.91 -7.32
CA LYS A 116 -0.33 -8.84 -7.96
C LYS A 116 -1.44 -8.39 -7.02
N ILE A 117 -1.26 -8.60 -5.72
CA ILE A 117 -2.22 -8.24 -4.66
C ILE A 117 -1.51 -7.50 -3.52
N THR A 118 -2.26 -6.73 -2.75
CA THR A 118 -1.73 -6.06 -1.55
C THR A 118 -1.66 -7.03 -0.36
N ARG A 119 -0.84 -6.70 0.65
CA ARG A 119 -0.74 -7.50 1.89
C ARG A 119 -2.09 -7.62 2.60
N LEU A 120 -2.82 -6.49 2.69
CA LEU A 120 -4.11 -6.44 3.35
C LEU A 120 -5.15 -7.32 2.65
N ARG A 121 -5.18 -7.29 1.32
CA ARG A 121 -6.09 -8.14 0.55
C ARG A 121 -5.75 -9.62 0.66
N ALA A 122 -4.46 -9.96 0.65
CA ALA A 122 -4.00 -11.32 0.89
C ALA A 122 -4.50 -11.84 2.25
N ILE A 123 -4.37 -11.05 3.33
CA ILE A 123 -4.86 -11.41 4.66
C ILE A 123 -6.38 -11.59 4.71
N GLU A 124 -7.15 -10.73 4.02
CA GLU A 124 -8.62 -10.89 3.97
C GLU A 124 -9.04 -12.15 3.25
N THR A 125 -8.43 -12.41 2.10
CA THR A 125 -8.70 -13.59 1.31
C THR A 125 -8.33 -14.85 2.10
N LEU A 126 -7.21 -14.80 2.83
CA LEU A 126 -6.78 -15.85 3.75
C LEU A 126 -7.84 -16.13 4.83
N LYS A 127 -8.41 -15.07 5.44
CA LYS A 127 -9.51 -15.22 6.40
C LYS A 127 -10.76 -15.84 5.76
N ALA A 128 -11.09 -15.47 4.52
CA ALA A 128 -12.24 -16.04 3.82
C ALA A 128 -12.07 -17.54 3.59
N TYR A 129 -10.87 -18.00 3.20
CA TYR A 129 -10.54 -19.42 3.09
C TYR A 129 -10.58 -20.15 4.42
N ILE A 130 -10.02 -19.54 5.48
CA ILE A 130 -10.01 -20.15 6.82
C ILE A 130 -11.42 -20.27 7.39
N ASN A 131 -12.32 -19.35 7.08
CA ASN A 131 -13.70 -19.40 7.56
C ASN A 131 -14.62 -20.24 6.66
N GLU A 132 -14.06 -21.00 5.71
CA GLU A 132 -14.79 -21.82 4.71
C GLU A 132 -15.82 -21.04 3.88
N VAL A 133 -15.74 -19.71 3.86
CA VAL A 133 -16.61 -18.85 3.03
C VAL A 133 -16.28 -19.03 1.55
N GLU A 134 -15.01 -19.32 1.26
CA GLU A 134 -14.51 -19.38 -0.10
C GLU A 134 -13.97 -20.78 -0.42
N THR A 135 -14.58 -21.42 -1.40
CA THR A 135 -14.23 -22.79 -1.84
C THR A 135 -13.55 -22.81 -3.21
N ARG A 136 -13.61 -21.70 -3.94
CA ARG A 136 -13.02 -21.54 -5.27
C ARG A 136 -11.48 -21.51 -5.22
N SER A 137 -10.84 -21.61 -6.38
CA SER A 137 -9.40 -21.40 -6.48
C SER A 137 -9.04 -19.92 -6.33
N ALA A 138 -7.84 -19.61 -5.83
CA ALA A 138 -7.41 -18.24 -5.63
C ALA A 138 -7.50 -17.39 -6.92
N ASP A 139 -7.07 -17.94 -8.07
CA ASP A 139 -7.20 -17.26 -9.37
C ASP A 139 -8.65 -16.89 -9.71
N GLN A 140 -9.61 -17.80 -9.47
CA GLN A 140 -11.03 -17.53 -9.72
C GLN A 140 -11.56 -16.42 -8.83
N VAL A 141 -11.21 -16.43 -7.54
CA VAL A 141 -11.64 -15.39 -6.59
C VAL A 141 -11.16 -14.02 -7.03
N PHE A 142 -9.91 -13.91 -7.47
CA PHE A 142 -9.36 -12.62 -7.90
C PHE A 142 -9.90 -12.16 -9.26
N ASN A 143 -10.09 -13.09 -10.21
CA ASN A 143 -10.61 -12.76 -11.54
C ASN A 143 -12.10 -12.42 -11.51
N ASP A 144 -12.93 -13.23 -10.85
CA ASP A 144 -14.38 -13.02 -10.79
C ASP A 144 -14.73 -11.74 -10.01
N GLY A 145 -13.93 -11.42 -8.98
CA GLY A 145 -14.16 -10.27 -8.12
C GLY A 145 -13.43 -8.99 -8.53
N ASP A 146 -12.60 -9.00 -9.59
CA ASP A 146 -11.72 -7.88 -9.96
C ASP A 146 -10.89 -7.36 -8.76
N LEU A 147 -10.33 -8.30 -7.99
CA LEU A 147 -9.68 -8.02 -6.71
C LEU A 147 -8.16 -7.76 -6.82
N TRP A 148 -7.68 -7.53 -8.05
CA TRP A 148 -6.28 -7.28 -8.35
C TRP A 148 -5.81 -5.92 -7.83
N ARG A 149 -4.51 -5.81 -7.54
CA ARG A 149 -3.90 -4.56 -7.11
C ARG A 149 -4.04 -3.50 -8.20
N ILE A 150 -4.50 -2.31 -7.80
CA ILE A 150 -4.50 -1.13 -8.67
C ILE A 150 -3.16 -0.42 -8.52
N THR A 151 -2.38 -0.37 -9.59
CA THR A 151 -1.08 0.34 -9.65
C THR A 151 -1.17 1.67 -10.38
N ASP A 152 -2.22 1.89 -11.16
CA ASP A 152 -2.40 3.09 -11.97
C ASP A 152 -2.79 4.31 -11.12
N GLU A 153 -2.01 5.38 -11.21
CA GLU A 153 -2.24 6.62 -10.44
C GLU A 153 -3.53 7.31 -10.85
N SER A 154 -3.92 7.22 -12.13
CA SER A 154 -5.12 7.89 -12.64
C SER A 154 -6.38 7.29 -12.01
N SER A 155 -6.45 5.95 -11.97
CA SER A 155 -7.54 5.19 -11.35
C SER A 155 -7.68 5.50 -9.87
N ILE A 156 -6.56 5.56 -9.15
CA ILE A 156 -6.58 5.87 -7.70
C ILE A 156 -6.97 7.34 -7.46
N SER A 157 -6.58 8.26 -8.36
CA SER A 157 -6.95 9.68 -8.25
C SER A 157 -8.46 9.91 -8.41
N ILE A 158 -9.11 9.13 -9.28
CA ILE A 158 -10.57 9.15 -9.46
C ILE A 158 -11.26 8.72 -8.17
N LEU A 159 -10.84 7.59 -7.60
CA LEU A 159 -11.35 7.09 -6.31
C LEU A 159 -11.16 8.11 -5.19
N LEU A 160 -9.97 8.74 -5.13
CA LEU A 160 -9.69 9.77 -4.13
C LEU A 160 -10.60 11.00 -4.29
N ASN A 161 -10.84 11.46 -5.52
CA ASN A 161 -11.72 12.58 -5.79
C ASN A 161 -13.17 12.30 -5.35
N ASP A 162 -13.64 11.07 -5.55
CA ASP A 162 -14.99 10.67 -5.11
C ASP A 162 -15.11 10.64 -3.58
N ILE A 163 -14.05 10.22 -2.87
CA ILE A 163 -14.01 10.23 -1.41
C ILE A 163 -13.98 11.67 -0.87
N ILE A 164 -13.20 12.55 -1.51
CA ILE A 164 -13.11 13.97 -1.17
C ILE A 164 -14.50 14.61 -1.30
N LYS A 165 -15.17 14.44 -2.44
CA LYS A 165 -16.53 14.99 -2.68
C LYS A 165 -17.56 14.51 -1.66
N LYS A 166 -17.44 13.27 -1.18
CA LYS A 166 -18.36 12.70 -0.19
C LYS A 166 -18.07 13.18 1.24
N ASN A 167 -16.90 13.75 1.52
CA ASN A 167 -16.41 13.97 2.89
C ASN A 167 -15.79 15.37 3.12
N ASP A 168 -16.40 16.43 2.60
CA ASP A 168 -15.90 17.81 2.68
C ASP A 168 -15.47 18.24 4.09
N LYS A 169 -16.26 17.90 5.12
CA LYS A 169 -15.94 18.24 6.53
C LYS A 169 -14.64 17.63 7.04
N LEU A 170 -14.26 16.44 6.54
CA LEU A 170 -13.00 15.78 6.91
C LEU A 170 -11.83 16.35 6.13
N VAL A 171 -12.05 16.72 4.88
CA VAL A 171 -11.08 17.37 4.01
C VAL A 171 -10.68 18.73 4.61
N ASP A 172 -11.64 19.52 5.08
CA ASP A 172 -11.34 20.80 5.75
C ASP A 172 -10.46 20.64 6.99
N LYS A 173 -10.72 19.60 7.79
CA LYS A 173 -9.89 19.28 8.97
C LYS A 173 -8.50 18.80 8.57
N ALA A 174 -8.40 18.04 7.47
CA ALA A 174 -7.12 17.58 6.94
C ALA A 174 -6.29 18.75 6.38
N ILE A 175 -6.92 19.69 5.66
CA ILE A 175 -6.28 20.92 5.15
C ILE A 175 -5.74 21.78 6.29
N LYS A 176 -6.44 21.83 7.43
CA LYS A 176 -5.98 22.50 8.66
C LYS A 176 -4.81 21.80 9.36
N GLY A 177 -4.27 20.70 8.79
CA GLY A 177 -3.11 19.99 9.32
C GLY A 177 -3.45 18.93 10.37
N HIS A 178 -4.72 18.56 10.54
CA HIS A 178 -5.10 17.55 11.53
C HIS A 178 -4.76 16.14 11.03
N MET A 179 -3.62 15.60 11.49
CA MET A 179 -3.06 14.31 11.03
C MET A 179 -4.03 13.14 11.12
N LYS A 180 -4.87 13.05 12.18
CA LYS A 180 -5.86 11.97 12.31
C LYS A 180 -6.91 11.99 11.19
N SER A 181 -7.22 13.17 10.65
CA SER A 181 -8.18 13.33 9.54
C SER A 181 -7.57 12.84 8.22
N VAL A 182 -6.27 13.10 8.01
CA VAL A 182 -5.51 12.57 6.87
C VAL A 182 -5.47 11.04 6.92
N SER A 183 -5.09 10.46 8.07
CA SER A 183 -5.09 9.00 8.25
C SER A 183 -6.48 8.39 8.05
N ARG A 184 -7.55 9.09 8.42
CA ARG A 184 -8.92 8.62 8.18
C ARG A 184 -9.27 8.61 6.70
N LEU A 185 -8.94 9.67 5.96
CA LEU A 185 -9.14 9.73 4.50
C LEU A 185 -8.33 8.63 3.78
N ARG A 186 -7.11 8.34 4.23
CA ARG A 186 -6.32 7.19 3.76
C ARG A 186 -7.07 5.89 3.92
N ASN A 187 -7.52 5.61 5.14
CA ASN A 187 -8.17 4.35 5.44
C ASN A 187 -9.46 4.22 4.62
N MET A 188 -10.19 5.32 4.39
CA MET A 188 -11.35 5.32 3.49
C MET A 188 -11.00 5.03 2.03
N LEU A 189 -9.86 5.51 1.53
CA LEU A 189 -9.37 5.16 0.19
C LEU A 189 -9.04 3.67 0.08
N VAL A 190 -8.35 3.14 1.09
CA VAL A 190 -8.05 1.71 1.15
C VAL A 190 -9.36 0.90 1.27
N GLU A 191 -10.31 1.28 2.12
CA GLU A 191 -11.58 0.56 2.27
C GLU A 191 -12.45 0.61 1.01
N SER A 192 -12.58 1.78 0.37
CA SER A 192 -13.43 1.98 -0.82
C SER A 192 -12.85 1.33 -2.08
N SER A 193 -11.53 1.18 -2.16
CA SER A 193 -10.88 0.36 -3.19
C SER A 193 -10.94 -1.13 -2.86
N GLU A 194 -11.63 -1.53 -1.79
CA GLU A 194 -11.58 -2.86 -1.21
C GLU A 194 -10.14 -3.37 -1.05
N LYS A 195 -9.28 -2.55 -0.47
CA LYS A 195 -7.88 -2.87 -0.14
C LYS A 195 -7.03 -3.23 -1.37
N ARG A 196 -7.47 -2.88 -2.58
CA ARG A 196 -6.71 -3.03 -3.83
C ARG A 196 -5.58 -2.01 -3.97
N VAL A 197 -5.69 -0.88 -3.27
CA VAL A 197 -4.65 0.15 -3.20
C VAL A 197 -3.73 -0.13 -2.02
N ASP A 198 -2.43 -0.10 -2.29
CA ASP A 198 -1.40 -0.29 -1.29
C ASP A 198 -1.31 0.92 -0.34
N VAL A 199 -0.99 0.67 0.93
CA VAL A 199 -1.02 1.71 1.98
C VAL A 199 0.02 2.78 1.69
N GLU A 200 1.22 2.39 1.26
CA GLU A 200 2.29 3.32 0.89
C GLU A 200 1.90 4.19 -0.30
N MET A 201 1.25 3.60 -1.31
CA MET A 201 0.77 4.33 -2.48
C MET A 201 -0.31 5.34 -2.11
N ALA A 202 -1.23 4.93 -1.22
CA ALA A 202 -2.25 5.82 -0.67
C ALA A 202 -1.63 6.99 0.12
N GLU A 203 -0.56 6.76 0.88
CA GLU A 203 0.16 7.82 1.60
C GLU A 203 0.80 8.84 0.66
N ARG A 204 1.48 8.37 -0.40
CA ARG A 204 2.14 9.26 -1.38
C ARG A 204 1.17 10.23 -2.04
N MET A 205 -0.04 9.77 -2.34
CA MET A 205 -1.04 10.58 -3.05
C MET A 205 -1.78 11.59 -2.17
N GLN A 206 -1.68 11.50 -0.84
CA GLN A 206 -2.41 12.38 0.09
C GLN A 206 -1.72 13.72 0.38
N LEU A 207 -0.42 13.84 0.09
CA LEU A 207 0.41 14.96 0.56
C LEU A 207 0.53 16.13 -0.42
N PRO A 208 0.59 15.95 -1.75
CA PRO A 208 0.76 17.07 -2.69
C PRO A 208 -0.56 17.82 -3.00
N SER A 209 -1.64 17.08 -3.25
CA SER A 209 -2.90 17.62 -3.78
C SER A 209 -3.71 18.43 -2.77
N LEU A 210 -3.53 18.18 -1.46
CA LEU A 210 -4.14 18.99 -0.39
C LEU A 210 -3.32 20.25 -0.06
N LYS A 211 -1.98 20.19 -0.13
CA LYS A 211 -1.10 21.35 0.11
C LYS A 211 -1.06 22.34 -1.05
N GLN A 212 -1.14 21.88 -2.30
CA GLN A 212 -1.23 22.77 -3.47
C GLN A 212 -2.55 23.56 -3.48
N LYS A 213 -3.68 22.93 -3.12
CA LYS A 213 -4.95 23.65 -3.01
C LYS A 213 -4.93 24.69 -1.89
N SER A 214 -4.27 24.40 -0.75
CA SER A 214 -4.17 25.36 0.35
C SER A 214 -3.24 26.53 0.02
N SER A 215 -2.10 26.30 -0.64
CA SER A 215 -1.18 27.37 -1.01
C SER A 215 -1.78 28.32 -2.06
N VAL A 216 -2.51 27.79 -3.05
CA VAL A 216 -3.19 28.61 -4.06
C VAL A 216 -4.34 29.41 -3.44
N ILE A 217 -5.17 28.81 -2.58
CA ILE A 217 -6.28 29.52 -1.93
C ILE A 217 -5.76 30.56 -0.93
N VAL A 218 -4.70 30.25 -0.16
CA VAL A 218 -4.08 31.19 0.78
C VAL A 218 -3.35 32.31 0.05
N ALA A 219 -2.66 32.02 -1.06
CA ALA A 219 -2.04 33.04 -1.90
C ALA A 219 -3.10 33.96 -2.52
N ILE A 220 -4.20 33.42 -3.07
CA ILE A 220 -5.31 34.20 -3.61
C ILE A 220 -5.95 35.07 -2.52
N LYS A 221 -6.19 34.53 -1.32
CA LYS A 221 -6.80 35.25 -0.20
C LYS A 221 -5.90 36.34 0.38
N ASN A 222 -4.60 36.11 0.43
CA ASN A 222 -3.61 37.10 0.91
C ASN A 222 -3.31 38.18 -0.15
N THR A 223 -3.38 37.83 -1.43
CA THR A 223 -3.19 38.80 -2.54
C THR A 223 -4.44 39.66 -2.75
N LEU A 224 -5.63 39.12 -2.47
CA LEU A 224 -6.91 39.83 -2.51
C LEU A 224 -7.32 40.38 -1.13
N GLN A 225 -6.42 41.07 -0.40
CA GLN A 225 -6.79 41.90 0.77
C GLN A 225 -7.83 42.97 0.37
N MET A 226 -9.07 42.57 0.20
CA MET A 226 -10.19 43.37 -0.27
C MET A 226 -11.43 42.82 0.43
N ASP A 227 -11.83 43.47 1.52
CA ASP A 227 -13.15 43.34 2.13
C ASP A 227 -14.20 43.89 1.14
N CYS A 228 -14.53 43.10 0.12
CA CYS A 228 -15.56 43.43 -0.85
C CYS A 228 -16.51 42.23 -1.05
N PRO A 229 -17.79 42.34 -0.64
CA PRO A 229 -18.76 41.25 -0.72
C PRO A 229 -19.12 40.81 -2.16
N VAL A 230 -18.67 41.54 -3.18
CA VAL A 230 -18.99 41.28 -4.59
C VAL A 230 -18.15 40.14 -5.20
N VAL A 231 -16.95 39.86 -4.67
CA VAL A 231 -16.08 38.79 -5.22
C VAL A 231 -16.60 37.40 -4.81
N PHE A 232 -17.31 37.31 -3.69
CA PHE A 232 -17.86 36.05 -3.17
C PHE A 232 -19.04 35.52 -3.99
N SER A 233 -19.83 36.40 -4.63
CA SER A 233 -20.98 35.96 -5.45
C SER A 233 -20.58 35.47 -6.85
N LEU A 234 -19.50 36.02 -7.41
CA LEU A 234 -18.94 35.59 -8.70
C LEU A 234 -18.28 34.21 -8.62
N PHE A 235 -17.61 33.88 -7.51
CA PHE A 235 -16.98 32.57 -7.31
C PHE A 235 -18.00 31.43 -7.10
N PHE A 236 -19.20 31.73 -6.59
CA PHE A 236 -20.24 30.71 -6.38
C PHE A 236 -21.07 30.41 -7.65
N SER A 237 -21.04 31.30 -8.64
CA SER A 237 -21.86 31.17 -9.87
C SER A 237 -21.11 30.57 -11.07
N ILE A 238 -19.77 30.59 -11.06
CA ILE A 238 -18.96 30.02 -12.15
C ILE A 238 -18.53 28.60 -11.75
N GLY A 239 -19.45 27.65 -11.93
CA GLY A 239 -19.10 26.23 -11.92
C GLY A 239 -18.10 25.95 -13.04
N TYR A 240 -16.95 25.35 -12.69
CA TYR A 240 -15.98 24.71 -13.60
C TYR A 240 -15.87 25.36 -14.99
N VAL A 241 -15.15 26.47 -15.09
CA VAL A 241 -14.67 26.91 -16.41
C VAL A 241 -13.20 27.28 -16.34
N ASP A 242 -12.48 26.86 -17.38
CA ASP A 242 -11.05 26.98 -17.66
C ASP A 242 -10.34 28.12 -16.92
N SER A 243 -9.15 27.80 -16.38
CA SER A 243 -8.21 28.72 -15.73
C SER A 243 -8.00 30.03 -16.51
N CYS A 244 -8.15 29.98 -17.84
CA CYS A 244 -8.07 31.12 -18.74
C CYS A 244 -9.20 32.15 -18.54
N LEU A 245 -10.44 31.72 -18.26
CA LEU A 245 -11.58 32.62 -18.09
C LEU A 245 -11.50 33.40 -16.77
N ILE A 246 -11.00 32.76 -15.70
CA ILE A 246 -10.72 33.43 -14.44
C ILE A 246 -9.65 34.52 -14.63
N LEU A 247 -8.58 34.22 -15.36
CA LEU A 247 -7.53 35.18 -15.70
C LEU A 247 -8.06 36.36 -16.53
N ILE A 248 -8.94 36.10 -17.51
CA ILE A 248 -9.58 37.16 -18.31
C ILE A 248 -10.48 38.04 -17.44
N CYS A 249 -11.28 37.47 -16.54
CA CYS A 249 -12.11 38.24 -15.62
C CYS A 249 -11.29 39.09 -14.66
N ILE A 250 -10.20 38.55 -14.11
CA ILE A 250 -9.28 39.30 -13.22
C ILE A 250 -8.62 40.45 -14.00
N CYS A 251 -8.15 40.20 -15.22
CA CYS A 251 -7.54 41.23 -16.05
C CYS A 251 -8.56 42.31 -16.44
N SER A 252 -9.78 41.96 -16.84
CA SER A 252 -10.83 42.94 -17.17
C SER A 252 -11.27 43.78 -15.97
N TYR A 253 -11.29 43.19 -14.77
CA TYR A 253 -11.61 43.90 -13.54
C TYR A 253 -10.48 44.85 -13.12
N LEU A 254 -9.23 44.43 -13.26
CA LEU A 254 -8.06 45.27 -13.01
C LEU A 254 -7.97 46.42 -14.02
N ASP A 255 -8.24 46.18 -15.30
CA ASP A 255 -8.25 47.22 -16.35
C ASP A 255 -9.29 48.30 -16.02
N SER A 256 -10.50 47.88 -15.61
CA SER A 256 -11.59 48.79 -15.25
C SER A 256 -11.26 49.64 -14.01
N ARG A 257 -10.61 49.05 -13.00
CA ARG A 257 -10.20 49.80 -11.79
C ARG A 257 -8.98 50.69 -12.02
N LEU A 258 -8.01 50.26 -12.81
CA LEU A 258 -6.85 51.09 -13.14
C LEU A 258 -7.28 52.29 -13.99
N LYS A 259 -8.22 52.11 -14.92
CA LYS A 259 -8.83 53.22 -15.67
C LYS A 259 -9.58 54.20 -14.76
N ALA A 260 -10.28 53.70 -13.74
CA ALA A 260 -10.97 54.54 -12.75
C ALA A 260 -10.02 55.33 -11.83
N ILE A 261 -8.85 54.75 -11.47
CA ILE A 261 -7.91 55.38 -10.54
C ILE A 261 -6.97 56.36 -11.27
N PHE A 262 -6.53 56.03 -12.48
CA PHE A 262 -5.49 56.79 -13.18
C PHE A 262 -6.00 57.62 -14.36
N GLY A 263 -7.28 57.53 -14.72
CA GLY A 263 -7.92 58.36 -15.74
C GLY A 263 -7.37 58.17 -17.17
N GLN A 264 -6.55 57.15 -17.40
CA GLN A 264 -5.98 56.81 -18.70
C GLN A 264 -6.28 55.35 -19.07
N ASP A 265 -6.44 55.11 -20.38
CA ASP A 265 -6.57 53.76 -20.95
C ASP A 265 -5.22 53.03 -20.90
N ILE A 266 -4.90 52.45 -19.74
CA ILE A 266 -3.78 51.53 -19.60
C ILE A 266 -4.23 50.18 -20.16
N LYS A 267 -4.06 49.94 -21.47
CA LYS A 267 -4.38 48.63 -22.07
C LYS A 267 -3.41 47.56 -21.52
N CYS A 268 -3.88 46.71 -20.61
CA CYS A 268 -3.16 45.49 -20.25
C CYS A 268 -3.14 44.50 -21.43
N LYS A 269 -2.08 44.56 -22.25
CA LYS A 269 -1.89 43.61 -23.36
C LYS A 269 -1.28 42.31 -22.84
N LEU A 270 -2.11 41.27 -22.68
CA LEU A 270 -1.65 39.91 -22.40
C LEU A 270 -1.01 39.33 -23.67
N SER A 271 0.32 39.28 -23.73
CA SER A 271 1.02 38.43 -24.70
C SER A 271 1.37 37.10 -24.03
N LEU A 272 0.63 36.04 -24.36
CA LEU A 272 1.00 34.68 -23.99
C LEU A 272 2.18 34.24 -24.87
N ARG A 273 3.40 34.49 -24.43
CA ARG A 273 4.60 33.82 -24.94
C ARG A 273 5.17 32.93 -23.85
N ARG A 274 5.49 31.69 -24.21
CA ARG A 274 6.23 30.75 -23.35
C ARG A 274 7.65 31.29 -23.17
N HIS A 275 7.90 31.98 -22.08
CA HIS A 275 9.25 32.32 -21.63
C HIS A 275 9.48 31.72 -20.26
N GLU A 276 10.71 31.29 -19.99
CA GLU A 276 11.08 30.85 -18.65
C GLU A 276 10.96 32.02 -17.65
N PRO A 277 10.55 31.75 -16.39
CA PRO A 277 10.23 32.79 -15.41
C PRO A 277 11.36 33.80 -15.12
N ARG A 278 12.61 33.41 -15.39
CA ARG A 278 13.80 34.26 -15.13
C ARG A 278 13.96 35.37 -16.16
N ASP A 279 13.61 35.11 -17.42
CA ASP A 279 13.83 36.07 -18.51
C ASP A 279 12.81 37.21 -18.46
N ILE A 280 11.57 36.91 -18.08
CA ILE A 280 10.49 37.89 -17.90
C ILE A 280 10.87 38.90 -16.81
N LEU A 281 11.45 38.42 -15.70
CA LEU A 281 11.81 39.26 -14.56
C LEU A 281 13.00 40.18 -14.87
N LEU A 282 13.90 39.74 -15.75
CA LEU A 282 15.10 40.48 -16.16
C LEU A 282 14.77 41.54 -17.21
N GLU A 283 13.91 41.22 -18.17
CA GLU A 283 13.41 42.16 -19.20
C GLU A 283 12.55 43.28 -18.56
N TYR A 284 11.76 42.94 -17.53
CA TYR A 284 10.98 43.94 -16.79
C TYR A 284 11.86 44.87 -15.94
N LYS A 285 12.90 44.34 -15.30
CA LYS A 285 13.87 45.14 -14.54
C LYS A 285 14.68 46.08 -15.43
N THR A 286 14.96 45.69 -16.67
CA THR A 286 15.69 46.53 -17.63
C THR A 286 14.80 47.65 -18.15
N LYS A 287 13.56 47.36 -18.57
CA LYS A 287 12.59 48.40 -19.01
C LYS A 287 12.23 49.39 -17.91
N MET A 288 12.21 48.97 -16.64
CA MET A 288 11.97 49.86 -15.49
C MET A 288 13.16 50.78 -15.17
N ARG A 289 14.40 50.40 -15.52
CA ARG A 289 15.56 51.30 -15.39
C ARG A 289 15.58 52.40 -16.45
N GLU A 290 14.90 52.20 -17.58
CA GLU A 290 14.84 53.17 -18.68
C GLU A 290 13.73 54.22 -18.51
N GLN A 291 12.75 53.99 -17.64
CA GLN A 291 11.66 54.95 -17.37
C GLN A 291 11.80 55.56 -15.97
N ASN A 292 12.37 56.77 -15.93
CA ASN A 292 12.66 57.58 -14.75
C ASN A 292 11.52 57.67 -13.70
N GLY A 293 11.84 57.28 -12.47
CA GLY A 293 11.71 58.17 -11.31
C GLY A 293 10.32 58.61 -10.87
N LYS A 294 9.34 57.70 -10.72
CA LYS A 294 8.25 57.84 -9.74
C LYS A 294 7.93 56.48 -9.13
N GLU A 295 7.86 56.42 -7.80
CA GLU A 295 7.49 55.24 -7.03
C GLU A 295 6.13 54.68 -7.49
N LEU A 296 6.17 53.66 -8.34
CA LEU A 296 5.04 52.79 -8.62
C LEU A 296 5.23 51.51 -7.80
N ARG A 297 4.51 51.41 -6.67
CA ARG A 297 4.34 50.14 -5.97
C ARG A 297 3.54 49.22 -6.89
N LEU A 298 4.21 48.22 -7.48
CA LEU A 298 3.56 47.27 -8.38
C LEU A 298 3.18 45.97 -7.63
N LEU A 299 1.91 45.58 -7.74
CA LEU A 299 1.43 44.21 -7.50
C LEU A 299 1.83 43.36 -8.72
N ALA A 300 2.94 42.65 -8.63
CA ALA A 300 3.30 41.63 -9.62
C ALA A 300 2.58 40.32 -9.28
N VAL A 301 1.52 40.00 -10.02
CA VAL A 301 0.94 38.64 -10.00
C VAL A 301 1.71 37.81 -11.02
N THR A 302 2.80 37.18 -10.58
CA THR A 302 3.49 36.14 -11.35
C THR A 302 2.63 34.88 -11.29
N ALA A 303 1.85 34.63 -12.35
CA ALA A 303 1.19 33.35 -12.54
C ALA A 303 2.24 32.32 -12.99
N ILE A 304 2.59 31.40 -12.10
CA ILE A 304 3.39 30.21 -12.43
C ILE A 304 2.39 29.08 -12.71
N PHE A 305 2.36 28.60 -13.96
CA PHE A 305 1.88 27.28 -14.35
C PHE A 305 3.07 26.49 -14.88
#